data_AF-A0AA36GN05-F1
#
_entry.id   AF-A0AA36GN05-F1
#
_cell.length_a   1.000
_cell.length_b   1.000
_cell.length_c   1.000
_cell.angle_alpha   90.00
_cell.angle_beta   90.00
_cell.angle_gamma   90.00
#
_symmetry.space_group_name_H-M   'P 1'
#
loop_
_entity.id
_entity.type
_entity.pdbx_description
1 polymer ?
#
loop_
_entity_poly.entity_id
_entity_poly.type
_entity_poly.pdbx_seq_one_letter_code
_entity_poly.pdbx_strand_id
1 'polypeptide(L)'
;MYWQSNFSTSTALARYYIKECHGRNEPVDKDDLLNIDDKNWNTIVCRRCGAVIFPEDRVKYLEDYTVELPEMVPGGRGSIVKEKISWWWYTKNDKDFDTIGFF
;
A
#
# COMPACT_ATOMS: atom_id res chain seq x y z
N MET A 1 -10.40 20.43 6.35
CA MET A 1 -11.09 20.68 5.06
C MET A 1 -11.63 19.33 4.63
N TYR A 2 -12.94 19.14 4.71
CA TYR A 2 -13.63 17.85 4.53
C TYR A 2 -13.71 17.49 3.04
N TRP A 3 -13.55 16.22 2.68
CA TRP A 3 -14.14 15.70 1.45
C TRP A 3 -14.64 14.25 1.60
N GLN A 4 -15.82 14.03 1.02
CA GLN A 4 -16.72 12.89 1.18
C GLN A 4 -16.32 11.70 0.30
N SER A 5 -16.49 10.48 0.82
CA SER A 5 -16.54 9.25 0.02
C SER A 5 -17.91 9.14 -0.67
N ASN A 6 -17.89 9.09 -2.01
CA ASN A 6 -19.08 8.79 -2.79
C ASN A 6 -19.39 7.29 -2.69
N PHE A 7 -20.46 6.94 -1.98
CA PHE A 7 -21.10 5.64 -2.09
C PHE A 7 -21.92 5.58 -3.38
N SER A 8 -21.52 4.71 -4.31
CA SER A 8 -22.34 4.29 -5.44
C SER A 8 -22.92 2.92 -5.12
N THR A 9 -24.22 2.85 -4.90
CA THR A 9 -24.99 1.61 -4.77
C THR A 9 -25.02 0.87 -6.11
N SER A 10 -24.10 -0.08 -6.28
CA SER A 10 -24.18 -1.13 -7.30
C SER A 10 -23.26 -2.28 -6.89
N THR A 11 -23.77 -3.50 -6.91
CA THR A 11 -23.08 -4.76 -6.66
C THR A 11 -21.97 -5.02 -7.69
N ALA A 12 -20.89 -4.25 -7.62
CA ALA A 12 -19.68 -4.44 -8.38
C ALA A 12 -18.50 -4.18 -7.45
N LEU A 13 -17.64 -5.19 -7.31
CA LEU A 13 -16.34 -5.16 -6.63
C LEU A 13 -15.76 -3.74 -6.67
N ALA A 14 -15.79 -3.05 -5.54
CA ALA A 14 -15.24 -1.71 -5.42
C ALA A 14 -13.74 -1.78 -5.66
N ARG A 15 -13.32 -1.69 -6.92
CA ARG A 15 -11.93 -1.46 -7.29
C ARG A 15 -11.59 -0.06 -6.78
N TYR A 16 -10.76 -0.01 -5.75
CA TYR A 16 -10.20 1.23 -5.23
C TYR A 16 -9.30 1.84 -6.33
N TYR A 17 -9.86 2.75 -7.13
CA TYR A 17 -9.13 3.48 -8.17
C TYR A 17 -8.51 4.73 -7.54
N ILE A 18 -7.20 4.69 -7.29
CA ILE A 18 -6.42 5.86 -6.89
C ILE A 18 -6.34 6.79 -8.11
N LYS A 19 -7.17 7.84 -8.13
CA LYS A 19 -7.25 8.81 -9.24
C LYS A 19 -6.08 9.80 -9.28
N GLU A 20 -5.35 9.97 -8.19
CA GLU A 20 -4.14 10.80 -8.13
C GLU A 20 -3.08 10.12 -7.25
N CYS A 21 -1.92 9.81 -7.80
CA CYS A 21 -0.79 9.29 -7.04
C CYS A 21 0.15 10.42 -6.65
N HIS A 22 -0.10 11.06 -5.51
CA HIS A 22 0.89 11.92 -4.88
C HIS A 22 1.93 11.07 -4.12
N GLY A 23 3.19 11.49 -4.13
CA GLY A 23 4.33 10.70 -3.60
C GLY A 23 4.39 10.54 -2.08
N ARG A 24 3.31 10.91 -1.37
CA ARG A 24 3.25 11.03 0.09
C ARG A 24 2.42 9.94 0.75
N ASN A 25 2.65 9.76 2.04
CA ASN A 25 1.85 8.87 2.87
C ASN A 25 0.38 9.32 2.99
N GLU A 26 -0.49 8.35 3.21
CA GLU A 26 -1.92 8.56 3.46
C GLU A 26 -2.27 7.82 4.76
N PRO A 27 -3.16 8.38 5.60
CA PRO A 27 -3.66 7.66 6.75
C PRO A 27 -4.44 6.44 6.28
N VAL A 28 -4.24 5.31 6.97
CA VAL A 28 -4.94 4.05 6.72
C VAL A 28 -5.54 3.53 8.01
N ASP A 29 -6.72 2.93 7.91
CA ASP A 29 -7.33 2.21 9.03
C ASP A 29 -6.82 0.76 9.03
N LYS A 30 -6.42 0.24 10.20
CA LYS A 30 -5.88 -1.12 10.34
C LYS A 30 -6.96 -2.16 10.06
N ASP A 31 -8.18 -1.89 10.50
CA ASP A 31 -9.29 -2.85 10.45
C ASP A 31 -9.77 -3.14 9.03
N ASP A 32 -9.48 -2.23 8.08
CA ASP A 32 -9.80 -2.37 6.66
C ASP A 32 -8.70 -3.10 5.85
N LEU A 33 -7.56 -3.39 6.47
CA LEU A 33 -6.37 -3.90 5.77
C LEU A 33 -6.04 -5.36 6.09
N LEU A 34 -6.47 -5.86 7.25
CA LEU A 34 -6.10 -7.19 7.74
C LEU A 34 -7.28 -8.16 7.68
N ASN A 35 -6.99 -9.40 7.27
CA ASN A 35 -7.93 -10.50 7.36
C ASN A 35 -7.84 -11.17 8.74
N ILE A 36 -8.64 -12.21 8.96
CA ILE A 36 -8.69 -12.95 10.23
C ILE A 36 -7.36 -13.64 10.60
N ASP A 37 -6.43 -13.78 9.65
CA ASP A 37 -5.11 -14.40 9.84
C ASP A 37 -3.98 -13.36 9.99
N ASP A 38 -4.33 -12.09 10.25
CA ASP A 38 -3.40 -10.94 10.33
C ASP A 38 -2.54 -10.74 9.07
N LYS A 39 -3.10 -11.12 7.92
CA LYS A 39 -2.49 -10.91 6.61
C LYS A 39 -3.25 -9.87 5.81
N ASN A 40 -2.66 -9.42 4.71
CA ASN A 40 -3.31 -8.48 3.80
C ASN A 40 -4.65 -9.03 3.28
N TRP A 41 -5.74 -8.36 3.64
CA TRP A 41 -7.09 -8.69 3.17
C TRP A 41 -7.25 -8.38 1.68
N ASN A 42 -6.66 -7.27 1.24
CA ASN A 42 -6.74 -6.81 -0.13
C ASN A 42 -5.44 -7.07 -0.90
N THR A 43 -5.56 -7.19 -2.23
CA THR A 43 -4.39 -7.20 -3.13
C THR A 43 -3.64 -5.87 -3.03
N ILE A 44 -2.32 -5.93 -2.85
CA ILE A 44 -1.46 -4.75 -2.74
C ILE A 44 -0.93 -4.42 -4.12
N VAL A 45 -1.21 -3.21 -4.59
CA VAL A 45 -0.82 -2.74 -5.92
C VAL A 45 0.09 -1.52 -5.85
N CYS A 46 0.95 -1.37 -6.85
CA CYS A 46 1.68 -0.13 -7.08
C CYS A 46 0.69 0.99 -7.36
N ARG A 47 0.69 2.04 -6.52
CA ARG A 47 -0.23 3.16 -6.69
C ARG A 47 -0.11 3.77 -8.10
N ARG A 48 1.11 3.95 -8.62
CA ARG A 48 1.35 4.68 -9.89
C ARG A 48 0.90 3.94 -11.15
N CYS A 49 1.07 2.62 -11.22
CA CYS A 49 0.85 1.84 -12.44
C CYS A 49 -0.15 0.68 -12.28
N GLY A 50 -0.61 0.39 -11.07
CA GLY A 50 -1.54 -0.71 -10.80
C GLY A 50 -0.93 -2.10 -10.87
N ALA A 51 0.40 -2.24 -11.03
CA ALA A 51 1.06 -3.54 -10.98
C ALA A 51 0.83 -4.20 -9.62
N VAL A 52 0.54 -5.50 -9.61
CA VAL A 52 0.33 -6.27 -8.38
C VAL A 52 1.67 -6.51 -7.71
N ILE A 53 1.82 -6.06 -6.47
CA ILE A 53 3.02 -6.30 -5.67
C ILE A 53 2.81 -7.60 -4.88
N PHE A 54 1.69 -7.71 -4.19
CA PHE A 54 1.28 -8.91 -3.45
C PHE A 54 -0.19 -9.24 -3.74
N PRO A 55 -0.51 -10.49 -4.08
CA PRO A 55 -1.87 -11.02 -4.01
C PRO A 55 -2.43 -10.94 -2.59
N GLU A 56 -3.75 -11.09 -2.46
CA GLU A 56 -4.42 -11.27 -1.15
C GLU A 56 -3.87 -12.47 -0.36
N ASP A 57 -3.93 -12.39 0.98
CA ASP A 57 -3.54 -13.45 1.92
C ASP A 57 -2.07 -13.91 1.86
N ARG A 58 -1.14 -13.01 1.50
CA ARG A 58 0.29 -13.36 1.32
C ARG A 58 1.20 -12.84 2.42
N VAL A 59 1.01 -11.60 2.84
CA VAL A 59 1.96 -10.88 3.67
C VAL A 59 1.34 -10.45 4.98
N LYS A 60 2.15 -10.44 6.04
CA LYS A 60 1.70 -10.09 7.39
C LYS A 60 2.01 -8.63 7.70
N TYR A 61 1.24 -8.05 8.60
CA TYR A 61 1.59 -6.77 9.21
C TYR A 61 2.81 -6.93 10.12
N LEU A 62 3.74 -5.98 10.05
CA LEU A 62 4.88 -5.89 10.97
C LEU A 62 4.62 -4.79 12.00
N GLU A 63 4.36 -5.21 13.23
CA GLU A 63 4.13 -4.29 14.35
C GLU A 63 5.46 -3.71 14.87
N ASP A 64 5.39 -2.55 15.54
CA ASP A 64 6.50 -1.89 16.24
C ASP A 64 7.75 -1.57 15.39
N TYR A 65 7.60 -1.53 14.06
CA TYR A 65 8.67 -1.16 13.16
C TYR A 65 8.41 0.20 12.52
N THR A 66 9.38 1.11 12.62
CA THR A 66 9.26 2.44 12.01
C THR A 66 10.56 2.87 11.37
N VAL A 67 10.46 3.33 10.11
CA VAL A 67 11.59 3.79 9.30
C VAL A 67 11.20 5.06 8.55
N GLU A 68 12.19 5.92 8.31
CA GLU A 68 12.05 7.05 7.41
C GLU A 68 12.39 6.63 5.97
N LEU A 69 11.44 6.75 5.05
CA LEU A 69 11.69 6.59 3.62
C LEU A 69 11.63 7.94 2.91
N PRO A 70 12.42 8.13 1.84
CA PRO A 70 12.32 9.31 0.99
C PRO A 70 10.96 9.36 0.29
N GLU A 71 10.50 10.59 -0.02
CA GLU A 71 9.32 10.80 -0.85
C GLU A 71 9.47 10.06 -2.18
N MET A 72 8.38 9.42 -2.62
CA MET A 72 8.35 8.58 -3.80
C MET A 72 8.45 9.41 -5.10
N VAL A 73 9.65 9.56 -5.66
CA VAL A 73 9.92 10.27 -6.92
C VAL A 73 10.12 9.32 -8.12
N PRO A 74 9.94 9.78 -9.38
CA PRO A 74 10.34 9.01 -10.57
C PRO A 74 11.84 8.68 -10.54
N GLY A 75 12.19 7.41 -10.75
CA GLY A 75 13.59 6.95 -10.78
C GLY A 75 14.32 6.90 -9.43
N GLY A 76 13.64 7.21 -8.32
CA GLY A 76 14.16 7.02 -6.96
C GLY A 76 15.36 7.89 -6.56
N ARG A 77 15.78 8.86 -7.39
CA ARG A 77 16.95 9.72 -7.14
C ARG A 77 16.53 11.14 -6.79
N GLY A 78 17.18 11.73 -5.79
CA GLY A 78 17.13 13.17 -5.52
C GLY A 78 16.04 13.65 -4.57
N SER A 79 15.31 12.75 -3.91
CA SER A 79 14.37 13.14 -2.85
C SER A 79 15.12 13.48 -1.56
N ILE A 80 14.96 14.72 -1.07
CA ILE A 80 15.54 15.22 0.18
C ILE A 80 14.52 15.08 1.33
N VAL A 81 13.23 15.10 0.97
CA VAL A 81 12.12 14.98 1.91
C VAL A 81 11.95 13.52 2.30
N LYS A 82 11.82 13.25 3.60
CA LYS A 82 11.56 11.93 4.15
C LYS A 82 10.27 11.93 4.94
N GLU A 83 9.60 10.79 4.95
CA GLU A 83 8.39 10.54 5.72
C GLU A 83 8.60 9.34 6.63
N LYS A 84 8.11 9.47 7.87
CA LYS A 84 8.12 8.38 8.86
C LYS A 84 6.99 7.41 8.55
N ILE A 85 7.32 6.12 8.42
CA ILE A 85 6.36 5.07 8.06
C ILE A 85 6.34 4.01 9.14
N SER A 86 5.17 3.79 9.72
CA SER A 86 4.91 2.81 10.78
C SER A 86 4.05 1.62 10.32
N TRP A 87 3.62 1.60 9.05
CA TRP A 87 2.84 0.51 8.48
C TRP A 87 3.67 -0.27 7.45
N TRP A 88 3.88 -1.56 7.70
CA TRP A 88 4.77 -2.39 6.89
C TRP A 88 4.19 -3.78 6.65
N TRP A 89 4.33 -4.23 5.40
CA TRP A 89 4.05 -5.60 4.99
C TRP A 89 5.33 -6.42 5.04
N TYR A 90 5.24 -7.63 5.59
CA TYR A 90 6.36 -8.51 5.80
C TYR A 90 6.15 -9.90 5.21
N THR A 91 7.17 -10.39 4.52
CA THR A 91 7.35 -11.80 4.13
C THR A 91 8.82 -12.20 4.27
N LYS A 92 9.07 -13.50 4.45
CA LYS A 92 10.40 -14.13 4.41
C LYS A 92 10.68 -14.80 3.07
N ASN A 93 9.72 -14.84 2.16
CA ASN A 93 9.77 -15.61 0.93
C ASN A 93 9.61 -14.68 -0.28
N ASP A 94 10.67 -14.53 -1.06
CA ASP A 94 10.66 -13.68 -2.26
C ASP A 94 9.65 -14.16 -3.32
N LYS A 95 9.21 -15.42 -3.26
CA LYS A 95 8.17 -15.95 -4.15
C LYS A 95 6.76 -15.47 -3.81
N ASP A 96 6.58 -14.75 -2.70
CA ASP A 96 5.28 -14.16 -2.37
C ASP A 96 5.02 -12.87 -3.16
N PHE A 97 6.08 -12.24 -3.71
CA PHE A 97 5.94 -11.12 -4.62
C PHE A 97 5.42 -11.59 -5.98
N ASP A 98 4.39 -10.91 -6.49
CA ASP A 98 3.95 -11.09 -7.89
C ASP A 98 4.86 -10.30 -8.83
N THR A 99 4.97 -8.99 -8.59
CA THR A 99 5.83 -8.09 -9.36
C THR A 99 6.59 -7.15 -8.42
N ILE A 100 7.93 -7.24 -8.41
CA ILE A 100 8.80 -6.30 -7.71
C ILE A 100 10.10 -6.05 -8.50
N GLY A 101 10.62 -4.83 -8.41
CA GLY A 101 11.91 -4.45 -8.97
C GLY A 101 12.87 -4.02 -7.86
N PHE A 102 14.13 -4.42 -7.97
CA PHE A 102 15.23 -3.99 -7.11
C PHE A 102 16.15 -3.08 -7.93
N PHE A 103 16.52 -1.91 -7.40
CA PHE A 103 17.34 -0.90 -8.08
C PHE A 103 18.40 -0.32 -7.14
#